data_AF-X1F513-F1
#
_entry.id   AF-X1F513-F1
#
_cell.length_a   1.000
_cell.length_b   1.000
_cell.length_c   1.000
_cell.angle_alpha   90.00
_cell.angle_beta   90.00
_cell.angle_gamma   90.00
#
_symmetry.space_group_name_H-M   'P 1'
#
loop_
_entity.id
_entity.type
_entity.pdbx_description
1 polymer ?
#
loop_
_entity_poly.entity_id
_entity_poly.type
_entity_poly.pdbx_seq_one_letter_code
_entity_poly.pdbx_strand_id
1 'polypeptide(L)'
;MVKAQTSYIDVYVYDAITFAPIVGADVDLYDGFYMFLSDGPTDINGFIQFTALDSGDYYVEVYATGYQWNVSSVTIVTDGDGELVEFYQEPIFGRLSEWQNSYYRYNQT
;
A
#
# COMPACT_ATOMS: atom_id res chain seq x y z
N MET A 1 19.25 16.25 23.72
CA MET A 1 19.59 15.50 22.50
C MET A 1 18.27 15.24 21.80
N VAL A 2 18.14 15.56 20.51
CA VAL A 2 16.96 15.13 19.74
C VAL A 2 17.16 13.64 19.46
N LYS A 3 16.21 12.80 19.87
CA LYS A 3 16.23 11.36 19.55
C LYS A 3 16.10 11.23 18.04
N ALA A 4 16.93 10.42 17.40
CA ALA A 4 16.76 10.14 15.98
C ALA A 4 15.44 9.37 15.81
N GLN A 5 14.58 9.82 14.89
CA GLN A 5 13.40 9.05 14.51
C GLN A 5 13.88 7.75 13.87
N THR A 6 13.41 6.64 14.43
CA THR A 6 13.83 5.28 14.01
C THR A 6 12.67 4.44 13.52
N SER A 7 11.45 4.97 13.58
CA SER A 7 10.26 4.27 13.09
C SER A 7 10.24 4.16 11.57
N TYR A 8 9.50 3.15 11.09
CA TYR A 8 9.34 2.87 9.67
C TYR A 8 7.99 2.21 9.37
N ILE A 9 7.58 2.30 8.10
CA ILE A 9 6.46 1.54 7.54
C ILE A 9 7.01 0.71 6.38
N ASP A 10 6.85 -0.60 6.49
CA ASP A 10 7.07 -1.56 5.42
C ASP A 10 5.77 -1.71 4.62
N VAL A 11 5.86 -1.60 3.30
CA VAL A 11 4.72 -1.76 2.40
C VAL A 11 5.01 -2.87 1.41
N TYR A 12 4.09 -3.84 1.32
CA TYR A 12 4.09 -4.84 0.26
C TYR A 12 2.86 -4.71 -0.60
N VAL A 13 3.03 -4.82 -1.92
CA VAL A 13 1.95 -4.72 -2.90
C VAL A 13 1.92 -6.00 -3.75
N TYR A 14 0.77 -6.67 -3.73
CA TYR A 14 0.51 -7.91 -4.45
C TYR A 14 -0.69 -7.78 -5.36
N ASP A 15 -0.74 -8.59 -6.42
CA ASP A 15 -1.95 -8.82 -7.21
C ASP A 15 -2.92 -9.70 -6.40
N ALA A 16 -4.18 -9.27 -6.28
CA ALA A 16 -5.18 -9.93 -5.43
C ALA A 16 -5.60 -11.34 -5.90
N ILE A 17 -5.30 -11.71 -7.16
CA ILE A 17 -5.74 -12.96 -7.76
C ILE A 17 -4.62 -13.99 -7.76
N THR A 18 -3.45 -13.56 -8.19
CA THR A 18 -2.26 -14.39 -8.39
C THR A 18 -1.36 -14.40 -7.17
N PHE A 19 -1.53 -13.45 -6.24
CA PHE A 19 -0.65 -13.19 -5.10
C PHE A 19 0.81 -12.92 -5.50
N ALA A 20 1.04 -12.58 -6.78
CA ALA A 20 2.35 -12.18 -7.26
C ALA A 20 2.68 -10.76 -6.81
N PRO A 21 3.96 -10.43 -6.53
CA PRO A 21 4.37 -9.07 -6.21
C PRO A 21 4.15 -8.15 -7.41
N ILE A 22 3.64 -6.95 -7.15
CA ILE A 22 3.51 -5.90 -8.16
C ILE A 22 4.75 -5.03 -8.09
N VAL A 23 5.61 -5.17 -9.10
CA VAL A 23 6.84 -4.39 -9.27
C VAL A 23 6.52 -3.04 -9.89
N GLY A 24 7.10 -1.96 -9.33
CA GLY A 24 6.90 -0.61 -9.85
C GLY A 24 5.50 -0.04 -9.61
N ALA A 25 4.76 -0.55 -8.63
CA ALA A 25 3.60 0.14 -8.11
C ALA A 25 4.06 1.43 -7.42
N ASP A 26 3.43 2.55 -7.74
CA ASP A 26 3.73 3.84 -7.14
C ASP A 26 3.01 3.93 -5.79
N VAL A 27 3.75 4.27 -4.74
CA VAL A 27 3.25 4.30 -3.36
C VAL A 27 3.48 5.69 -2.79
N ASP A 28 2.40 6.38 -2.45
CA ASP A 28 2.43 7.69 -1.80
C ASP A 28 2.21 7.52 -0.30
N LEU A 29 2.99 8.26 0.49
CA LEU A 29 2.82 8.36 1.94
C LEU A 29 2.38 9.78 2.32
N TYR A 30 1.31 9.85 3.10
CA TYR A 30 0.78 11.07 3.71
C TYR A 30 0.76 10.96 5.23
N ASP A 31 0.85 12.11 5.92
CA ASP A 31 0.58 12.18 7.36
C ASP A 31 -0.94 12.11 7.67
N GLY A 32 -1.28 12.06 8.95
CA GLY A 32 -2.67 12.00 9.43
C GLY A 32 -3.55 13.20 9.06
N PHE A 33 -2.97 14.28 8.51
CA PHE A 33 -3.69 15.43 7.97
C PHE A 33 -3.80 15.40 6.44
N TYR A 34 -3.46 14.26 5.81
CA TYR A 34 -3.35 14.08 4.37
C TYR A 34 -2.34 15.04 3.72
N MET A 35 -1.29 15.45 4.45
CA MET A 35 -0.17 16.16 3.84
C MET A 35 0.84 15.16 3.27
N PHE A 36 1.20 15.35 2.00
CA PHE A 36 2.17 14.51 1.30
C PHE A 36 3.54 14.57 1.98
N LEU A 37 4.16 13.41 2.18
CA LEU A 37 5.49 13.28 2.78
C LEU A 37 6.53 12.80 1.77
N SER A 38 6.27 11.68 1.09
CA SER A 38 7.18 11.03 0.15
C SER A 38 6.44 10.03 -0.72
N ASP A 39 7.02 9.71 -1.87
CA ASP A 39 6.58 8.64 -2.77
C ASP A 39 7.73 7.69 -3.12
N GLY A 40 7.38 6.58 -3.77
CA GLY A 40 8.33 5.77 -4.52
C GLY A 40 7.74 4.50 -5.10
N PRO A 41 8.43 3.88 -6.09
CA PRO A 41 8.01 2.63 -6.68
C PRO A 41 8.40 1.42 -5.82
N THR A 42 7.55 0.38 -5.83
CA THR A 42 7.90 -0.93 -5.27
C THR A 42 9.02 -1.63 -6.05
N ASP A 43 9.84 -2.41 -5.35
CA ASP A 43 10.93 -3.20 -5.92
C ASP A 43 10.46 -4.53 -6.56
N ILE A 44 11.41 -5.40 -6.92
CA ILE A 44 11.15 -6.72 -7.53
C ILE A 44 10.33 -7.67 -6.63
N ASN A 45 10.31 -7.43 -5.33
CA ASN A 45 9.53 -8.18 -4.35
C ASN A 45 8.19 -7.51 -4.05
N GLY A 46 7.84 -6.44 -4.77
CA GLY A 46 6.65 -5.64 -4.49
C GLY A 46 6.78 -4.80 -3.22
N PHE A 47 8.01 -4.53 -2.77
CA PHE A 47 8.30 -3.91 -1.49
C PHE A 47 8.80 -2.46 -1.63
N ILE A 48 8.38 -1.61 -0.69
CA ILE A 48 8.97 -0.29 -0.42
C ILE A 48 8.95 -0.03 1.09
N GLN A 49 9.92 0.74 1.59
CA GLN A 49 10.01 1.14 2.98
C GLN A 49 10.07 2.67 3.11
N PHE A 50 9.29 3.20 4.05
CA PHE A 50 9.39 4.57 4.51
C PHE A 50 10.01 4.59 5.92
N THR A 51 11.04 5.40 6.15
CA THR A 51 11.79 5.44 7.41
C THR A 51 11.81 6.84 8.00
N ALA A 52 12.29 6.98 9.25
CA ALA A 52 12.42 8.25 9.94
C ALA A 52 11.05 8.95 10.09
N LEU A 53 10.07 8.18 10.54
CA LEU A 53 8.70 8.64 10.78
C LEU A 53 8.52 9.01 12.25
N ASP A 54 7.69 10.02 12.51
CA ASP A 54 7.23 10.37 13.85
C ASP A 54 6.13 9.42 14.31
N SER A 55 5.83 9.42 15.62
CA SER A 55 4.60 8.80 16.10
C SER A 55 3.40 9.59 15.59
N GLY A 56 2.43 8.92 14.99
CA GLY A 56 1.27 9.55 14.39
C GLY A 56 0.51 8.61 13.47
N ASP A 57 -0.59 9.12 12.93
CA ASP A 57 -1.36 8.44 11.90
C ASP A 57 -0.77 8.75 10.52
N TYR A 58 -0.87 7.79 9.62
CA TYR A 58 -0.38 7.85 8.25
C TYR A 58 -1.39 7.23 7.29
N TYR A 59 -1.38 7.73 6.05
CA TYR A 59 -2.12 7.13 4.95
C TYR A 59 -1.15 6.70 3.86
N VAL A 60 -1.27 5.45 3.43
CA VAL A 60 -0.50 4.87 2.34
C VAL A 60 -1.44 4.65 1.17
N GLU A 61 -1.16 5.26 0.04
CA GLU A 61 -1.92 5.10 -1.20
C GLU A 61 -1.09 4.37 -2.24
N VAL A 62 -1.73 3.48 -3.00
CA VAL A 62 -1.05 2.66 -4.00
C VAL A 62 -1.72 2.81 -5.36
N TYR A 63 -0.90 3.06 -6.37
CA TYR A 63 -1.26 3.22 -7.76
C TYR A 63 -0.46 2.25 -8.62
N ALA A 64 -1.13 1.44 -9.44
CA ALA A 64 -0.47 0.56 -10.39
C ALA A 64 -1.24 0.49 -11.71
N THR A 65 -0.52 0.49 -12.83
CA THR A 65 -1.15 0.42 -14.16
C THR A 65 -1.93 -0.89 -14.29
N GLY A 66 -3.23 -0.78 -14.59
CA GLY A 66 -4.11 -1.94 -14.74
C GLY A 66 -4.74 -2.44 -13.44
N TYR A 67 -4.57 -1.73 -12.32
CA TYR A 67 -5.16 -2.05 -11.03
C TYR A 67 -6.00 -0.90 -10.49
N GLN A 68 -6.93 -1.22 -9.59
CA GLN A 68 -7.68 -0.20 -8.86
C GLN A 68 -6.76 0.62 -7.96
N TRP A 69 -7.19 1.83 -7.61
CA TRP A 69 -6.52 2.59 -6.56
C TRP A 69 -6.92 2.05 -5.19
N ASN A 70 -5.98 1.98 -4.25
CA ASN A 70 -6.22 1.49 -2.90
C ASN A 70 -5.50 2.38 -1.88
N VAL A 71 -6.08 2.49 -0.69
CA VAL A 71 -5.56 3.28 0.42
C VAL A 71 -5.71 2.53 1.73
N SER A 72 -4.71 2.61 2.60
CA SER A 72 -4.74 2.07 3.95
C SER A 72 -4.24 3.11 4.96
N SER A 73 -4.77 3.06 6.17
CA SER A 73 -4.32 3.89 7.29
C SER A 73 -3.53 3.05 8.28
N VAL A 74 -2.45 3.61 8.81
CA VAL A 74 -1.59 2.97 9.82
C VAL A 74 -1.15 3.99 10.87
N THR A 75 -1.01 3.55 12.13
CA THR A 75 -0.62 4.42 13.24
C THR A 75 0.69 3.92 13.83
N ILE A 76 1.70 4.80 13.89
CA ILE A 76 2.93 4.57 14.64
C ILE A 76 2.71 5.09 16.06
N VAL A 77 2.66 4.20 17.04
CA VAL A 77 2.35 4.56 18.43
C VAL A 77 3.56 5.14 19.15
N THR A 78 4.75 4.56 18.95
CA THR A 78 5.99 4.96 19.62
C THR A 78 7.16 5.08 18.64
N ASP A 79 8.05 6.04 18.89
CA ASP A 79 9.28 6.17 18.09
C ASP A 79 10.22 4.97 18.28
N GLY A 80 10.57 4.33 17.16
CA GLY A 80 11.27 3.06 17.05
C GLY A 80 10.37 1.90 16.62
N ASP A 81 9.05 2.09 16.57
CA ASP A 81 8.12 1.08 16.08
C ASP A 81 8.20 0.93 14.54
N GLY A 82 8.01 -0.30 14.09
CA GLY A 82 7.88 -0.63 12.67
C GLY A 82 6.49 -1.19 12.42
N GLU A 83 5.82 -0.68 11.41
CA GLU A 83 4.50 -1.18 10.99
C GLU A 83 4.56 -1.80 9.59
N LEU A 84 3.67 -2.77 9.34
CA LEU A 84 3.55 -3.46 8.06
C LEU A 84 2.18 -3.20 7.44
N VAL A 85 2.16 -2.80 6.17
CA VAL A 85 0.95 -2.65 5.37
C VAL A 85 1.05 -3.53 4.13
N GLU A 86 0.08 -4.42 3.95
CA GLU A 86 -0.04 -5.25 2.76
C GLU A 86 -1.23 -4.81 1.90
N PHE A 87 -0.98 -4.57 0.62
CA PHE A 87 -2.01 -4.30 -0.38
C PHE A 87 -2.18 -5.51 -1.29
N TYR A 88 -3.44 -5.89 -1.53
CA TYR A 88 -3.83 -6.83 -2.56
C TYR A 88 -4.66 -6.05 -3.60
N GLN A 89 -4.02 -5.71 -4.71
CA GLN A 89 -4.58 -4.84 -5.75
C GLN A 89 -5.48 -5.63 -6.69
N GLU A 90 -6.71 -5.13 -6.86
CA GLU A 90 -7.68 -5.72 -7.77
C GLU A 90 -7.46 -5.21 -9.20
N PRO A 91 -7.23 -6.09 -10.20
CA PRO A 91 -7.07 -5.65 -11.58
C PRO A 91 -8.31 -4.95 -12.14
N ILE A 92 -8.09 -3.89 -12.93
CA ILE A 92 -9.14 -3.25 -13.71
C ILE A 92 -9.36 -4.08 -14.96
N PHE A 93 -10.44 -4.85 -14.95
CA PHE A 93 -10.89 -5.50 -16.15
C PHE A 93 -11.74 -4.55 -16.99
N GLY A 94 -11.17 -4.04 -18.09
CA GLY A 94 -11.93 -3.28 -19.08
C GLY A 94 -13.12 -4.12 -19.59
N ARG A 95 -14.35 -3.72 -19.20
CA ARG A 95 -15.64 -4.39 -19.45
C ARG A 95 -15.53 -5.91 -19.72
N LEU A 96 -15.41 -6.67 -18.65
CA LEU A 96 -15.55 -8.13 -18.66
C LEU A 96 -16.84 -8.58 -19.33
N SER A 97 -16.80 -9.73 -20.01
CA SER A 97 -18.02 -10.47 -20.29
C SER A 97 -18.72 -10.83 -18.96
N GLU A 98 -20.05 -10.85 -18.96
CA GLU A 98 -20.89 -11.04 -17.76
C GLU A 98 -20.49 -12.26 -16.90
N TRP A 99 -19.85 -13.26 -17.53
CA TRP A 99 -19.34 -14.47 -16.90
C TRP A 99 -18.17 -14.24 -15.92
N GLN A 100 -17.23 -13.35 -16.23
CA GLN A 100 -16.08 -13.11 -15.35
C GLN A 100 -16.48 -12.24 -14.15
N ASN A 101 -17.45 -11.32 -14.32
CA ASN A 101 -17.99 -10.49 -13.23
C ASN A 101 -18.79 -11.32 -12.19
N SER A 102 -19.37 -12.45 -12.62
CA SER A 102 -20.06 -13.40 -11.72
C SER A 102 -19.09 -14.12 -10.76
N TYR A 103 -17.90 -14.47 -11.25
CA TYR A 103 -16.87 -15.12 -10.42
C TYR A 103 -16.37 -14.21 -9.29
N TYR A 104 -16.18 -12.92 -9.58
CA TYR A 104 -15.78 -11.91 -8.57
C TYR A 104 -16.83 -11.70 -7.47
N ARG A 105 -18.12 -11.74 -7.82
CA ARG A 105 -19.21 -11.52 -6.85
C ARG A 105 -19.44 -12.69 -5.90
N TYR A 106 -19.03 -13.89 -6.29
CA TYR A 106 -19.28 -15.12 -5.52
C TYR A 106 -18.22 -15.44 -4.46
N ASN A 107 -16.97 -15.00 -4.65
CA ASN A 107 -15.86 -15.33 -3.74
C ASN A 107 -15.62 -14.28 -2.63
N GLN A 108 -16.50 -13.29 -2.47
CA GLN A 108 -16.41 -12.25 -1.44
C GLN A 108 -17.54 -12.33 -0.38
N THR A 109 -18.23 -13.47 -0.26
CA THR A 109 -19.16 -13.80 0.85
C THR A 109 -18.77 -15.11 1.49
#